data_AF-A0A970CXE2-F1
#
_entry.id   AF-A0A970CXE2-F1
#
_cell.length_a   1.000
_cell.length_b   1.000
_cell.length_c   1.000
_cell.angle_alpha   90.00
_cell.angle_beta   90.00
_cell.angle_gamma   90.00
#
_symmetry.space_group_name_H-M   'P 1'
#
loop_
_entity.id
_entity.type
_entity.pdbx_description
1 polymer ?
#
loop_
_entity_poly.entity_id
_entity_poly.type
_entity_poly.pdbx_seq_one_letter_code
_entity_poly.pdbx_strand_id
1 'polypeptide(L)'
;MISSIQAVTYAPFINMISALGEEVGWRGAMYPYLKDKFGVNKGRIVGGSLWGLWHFPIMILAGYNYGTDYIGYPILGPIIFCLFCTVIGIILDYIYDKSKSIWLPALMHGAINAFTIFAYLIKPEYKQLIVLGPAFIGIIGMIPSIILSIMITKKIPKEV
;
A
#
# COMPACT_ATOMS: atom_id res chain seq x y z
N MET A 1 -3.45 24.76 2.40
CA MET A 1 -2.32 24.99 3.34
C MET A 1 -2.50 24.22 4.63
N ILE A 2 -3.63 24.39 5.35
CA ILE A 2 -3.93 23.65 6.59
C ILE A 2 -3.88 22.13 6.37
N SER A 3 -4.53 21.64 5.33
CA SER A 3 -4.60 20.20 5.01
C SER A 3 -3.25 19.55 4.68
N SER A 4 -2.30 20.31 4.11
CA SER A 4 -0.93 19.83 3.86
C SER A 4 -0.16 19.63 5.16
N ILE A 5 -0.31 20.56 6.11
CA ILE A 5 0.31 20.49 7.43
C ILE A 5 -0.23 19.27 8.18
N GLN A 6 -1.53 19.01 8.13
CA GLN A 6 -2.14 17.83 8.76
C GLN A 6 -1.56 16.53 8.18
N ALA A 7 -1.48 16.42 6.85
CA ALA A 7 -0.97 15.24 6.16
C ALA A 7 0.49 14.90 6.50
N VAL A 8 1.34 15.91 6.72
CA VAL A 8 2.77 15.72 7.04
C VAL A 8 3.06 15.61 8.54
N THR A 9 2.13 15.99 9.43
CA THR A 9 2.36 16.03 10.88
C THR A 9 1.61 14.94 11.63
N TYR A 10 0.35 15.17 12.00
CA TYR A 10 -0.37 14.30 12.93
C TYR A 10 -1.27 13.26 12.26
N ALA A 11 -1.71 13.49 11.01
CA ALA A 11 -2.58 12.54 10.31
C ALA A 11 -1.95 11.14 10.15
N PRO A 12 -0.63 10.99 9.90
CA PRO A 12 0.03 9.68 9.89
C PRO A 12 -0.12 8.93 11.22
N PHE A 13 0.03 9.62 12.36
CA PHE A 13 -0.06 9.01 13.69
C PHE A 13 -1.48 8.60 14.06
N ILE A 14 -2.49 9.37 13.63
CA ILE A 14 -3.89 8.98 13.82
C ILE A 14 -4.21 7.74 12.98
N ASN A 15 -3.83 7.76 11.70
CA ASN A 15 -4.06 6.63 10.79
C ASN A 15 -3.24 5.39 11.17
N MET A 16 -2.09 5.57 11.83
CA MET A 16 -1.27 4.47 12.33
C MET A 16 -2.05 3.57 13.28
N ILE A 17 -2.96 4.10 14.09
CA ILE A 17 -3.75 3.29 15.04
C ILE A 17 -4.65 2.32 14.28
N SER A 18 -5.32 2.79 13.23
CA SER A 18 -6.13 1.94 12.35
C SER A 18 -5.26 0.95 11.58
N ALA A 19 -4.13 1.42 11.03
CA ALA A 19 -3.20 0.59 10.26
C ALA A 19 -2.52 -0.49 11.12
N LEU A 20 -2.33 -0.25 12.43
CA LEU A 20 -1.67 -1.19 13.33
C LEU A 20 -2.37 -2.55 13.36
N GLY A 21 -3.71 -2.55 13.36
CA GLY A 21 -4.49 -3.80 13.35
C GLY A 21 -4.18 -4.65 12.11
N GLU A 22 -4.12 -4.01 10.94
CA GLU A 22 -3.71 -4.65 9.70
C GLU A 22 -2.24 -5.12 9.76
N GLU A 23 -1.32 -4.23 10.14
CA GLU A 23 0.11 -4.55 10.17
C GLU A 23 0.43 -5.72 11.09
N VAL A 24 -0.20 -5.82 12.26
CA VAL A 24 -0.03 -6.96 13.18
C VAL A 24 -0.40 -8.27 12.49
N GLY A 25 -1.53 -8.32 11.77
CA GLY A 25 -1.91 -9.51 11.01
C GLY A 25 -0.97 -9.80 9.85
N TRP A 26 -0.63 -8.78 9.07
CA TRP A 26 0.18 -8.95 7.87
C TRP A 26 1.65 -9.23 8.19
N ARG A 27 2.32 -8.37 8.94
CA ARG A 27 3.77 -8.44 9.21
C ARG A 27 4.08 -9.33 10.41
N GLY A 28 3.15 -9.41 11.36
CA GLY A 28 3.30 -10.28 12.53
C GLY A 28 3.02 -11.76 12.25
N ALA A 29 2.13 -12.08 11.29
CA ALA A 29 1.73 -13.47 11.03
C ALA A 29 1.82 -13.88 9.54
N MET A 30 1.09 -13.20 8.65
CA MET A 30 0.92 -13.67 7.26
C MET A 30 2.23 -13.67 6.46
N TYR A 31 2.96 -12.56 6.44
CA TYR A 31 4.22 -12.43 5.70
C TYR A 31 5.31 -13.37 6.22
N PRO A 32 5.54 -13.49 7.54
CA PRO A 32 6.46 -14.51 8.07
C PRO A 32 6.14 -15.92 7.56
N TYR A 33 4.87 -16.34 7.64
CA TYR A 33 4.44 -17.65 7.14
C TYR A 33 4.69 -17.83 5.64
N LEU A 34 4.37 -16.82 4.82
CA LEU A 34 4.54 -16.90 3.38
C LEU A 34 6.02 -16.87 2.96
N LYS A 35 6.86 -16.12 3.69
CA LYS A 35 8.31 -16.09 3.47
C LYS A 35 8.95 -17.43 3.81
N ASP A 36 8.53 -18.07 4.89
CA ASP A 36 8.96 -19.42 5.27
C ASP A 36 8.58 -20.46 4.19
N LYS A 37 7.33 -20.41 3.71
CA LYS A 37 6.81 -21.39 2.76
C LYS A 37 7.32 -21.24 1.32
N PHE A 38 7.50 -20.01 0.85
CA PHE A 38 7.79 -19.72 -0.57
C PHE A 38 9.15 -19.05 -0.80
N GLY A 39 9.90 -18.77 0.26
CA GLY A 39 11.10 -17.93 0.23
C GLY A 39 10.76 -16.44 0.28
N VAL A 40 11.73 -15.62 0.69
CA VAL A 40 11.52 -14.20 1.03
C VAL A 40 10.83 -13.39 -0.08
N ASN A 41 11.35 -13.45 -1.31
CA ASN A 41 10.82 -12.64 -2.41
C ASN A 41 9.43 -13.08 -2.85
N LYS A 42 9.20 -14.39 -3.03
CA LYS A 42 7.88 -14.91 -3.42
C LYS A 42 6.87 -14.69 -2.30
N GLY A 43 7.26 -14.90 -1.05
CA GLY A 43 6.43 -14.67 0.12
C GLY A 43 5.93 -13.23 0.20
N ARG A 44 6.79 -12.24 -0.09
CA ARG A 44 6.38 -10.82 -0.15
C ARG A 44 5.40 -10.53 -1.28
N ILE A 45 5.65 -11.08 -2.48
CA ILE A 45 4.76 -10.88 -3.64
C ILE A 45 3.38 -11.47 -3.36
N VAL A 46 3.34 -12.70 -2.85
CA VAL A 46 2.09 -13.38 -2.48
C VAL A 46 1.40 -12.62 -1.35
N GLY A 47 2.12 -12.21 -0.31
CA GLY A 47 1.56 -11.48 0.82
C GLY A 47 0.92 -10.16 0.41
N GLY A 48 1.58 -9.40 -0.46
CA GLY A 48 1.02 -8.14 -0.94
C GLY A 48 -0.14 -8.33 -1.93
N SER A 49 -0.13 -9.42 -2.70
CA SER A 49 -1.26 -9.78 -3.56
C SER A 49 -2.49 -10.15 -2.71
N LEU A 50 -2.31 -10.94 -1.65
CA LEU A 50 -3.40 -11.29 -0.73
C LEU A 50 -3.95 -10.08 0.02
N TRP A 51 -3.08 -9.15 0.43
CA TRP A 51 -3.50 -7.89 1.03
C TRP A 51 -4.30 -7.04 0.04
N GLY A 52 -3.92 -6.99 -1.24
CA GLY A 52 -4.70 -6.37 -2.29
C GLY A 52 -6.07 -7.02 -2.48
N LEU A 53 -6.10 -8.35 -2.59
CA LEU A 53 -7.33 -9.14 -2.76
C LEU A 53 -8.30 -8.97 -1.59
N TRP A 54 -7.80 -8.81 -0.36
CA TRP A 54 -8.63 -8.53 0.81
C TRP A 54 -9.52 -7.28 0.64
N HIS A 55 -9.08 -6.31 -0.16
CA HIS A 55 -9.85 -5.10 -0.44
C HIS A 55 -10.87 -5.22 -1.57
N PHE A 56 -10.81 -6.27 -2.39
CA PHE A 56 -11.65 -6.37 -3.59
C PHE A 56 -13.15 -6.25 -3.29
N PRO A 57 -13.71 -6.91 -2.25
CA PRO A 57 -15.15 -6.81 -1.97
C PRO A 57 -15.60 -5.38 -1.70
N ILE A 58 -14.89 -4.65 -0.84
CA ILE A 58 -15.27 -3.27 -0.49
C ILE A 58 -15.00 -2.30 -1.64
N MET A 59 -13.97 -2.56 -2.46
CA MET A 59 -13.71 -1.76 -3.67
C MET A 59 -14.81 -1.91 -4.72
N ILE A 60 -15.25 -3.13 -4.98
CA ILE A 60 -16.27 -3.42 -6.00
C ILE A 60 -17.66 -2.99 -5.53
N LEU A 61 -17.98 -3.19 -4.25
CA LEU A 61 -19.32 -2.94 -3.72
C LEU A 61 -19.53 -1.50 -3.25
N ALA A 62 -18.49 -0.83 -2.75
CA ALA A 62 -18.59 0.49 -2.15
C ALA A 62 -17.66 1.54 -2.78
N GLY A 63 -16.90 1.18 -3.83
CA GLY A 63 -15.96 2.10 -4.47
C GLY A 63 -14.80 2.53 -3.58
N TYR A 64 -14.38 1.69 -2.63
CA TYR A 64 -13.27 2.00 -1.72
C TYR A 64 -12.01 2.41 -2.49
N ASN A 65 -11.35 3.49 -2.04
CA ASN A 65 -10.19 4.15 -2.66
C ASN A 65 -10.37 4.70 -4.08
N TYR A 66 -11.07 4.03 -4.99
CA TYR A 66 -11.15 4.37 -6.41
C TYR A 66 -12.46 5.04 -6.83
N GLY A 67 -13.49 4.99 -5.98
CA GLY A 67 -14.85 5.39 -6.33
C GLY A 67 -15.48 4.41 -7.34
N THR A 68 -16.54 4.88 -8.01
CA THR A 68 -17.22 4.11 -9.07
C THR A 68 -17.17 4.79 -10.44
N ASP A 69 -16.54 5.96 -10.52
CA ASP A 69 -16.52 6.83 -11.70
C ASP A 69 -15.08 6.95 -12.23
N TYR A 70 -14.58 5.87 -12.81
CA TYR A 70 -13.26 5.80 -13.44
C TYR A 70 -13.24 4.78 -14.58
N ILE A 71 -12.26 4.91 -15.47
CA ILE A 71 -12.09 4.01 -16.61
C ILE A 71 -11.86 2.56 -16.17
N GLY A 72 -12.71 1.64 -16.62
CA GLY A 72 -12.59 0.21 -16.31
C GLY A 72 -13.16 -0.22 -14.96
N TYR A 73 -14.01 0.60 -14.33
CA TYR A 73 -14.81 0.16 -13.18
C TYR A 73 -15.68 -1.07 -13.53
N PRO A 74 -15.84 -2.07 -12.64
CA PRO A 74 -15.23 -2.17 -11.29
C PRO A 74 -13.91 -2.95 -11.25
N ILE A 75 -13.31 -3.28 -12.40
CA ILE A 75 -12.24 -4.28 -12.49
C ILE A 75 -10.84 -3.65 -12.39
N LEU A 76 -10.61 -2.55 -13.10
CA LEU A 76 -9.27 -2.00 -13.25
C LEU A 76 -8.72 -1.43 -11.94
N GLY A 77 -9.57 -0.79 -11.13
CA GLY A 77 -9.20 -0.24 -9.82
C GLY A 77 -8.64 -1.31 -8.88
N PRO A 78 -9.38 -2.41 -8.60
CA PRO A 78 -8.89 -3.53 -7.80
C PRO A 78 -7.57 -4.13 -8.31
N ILE A 79 -7.40 -4.28 -9.62
CA ILE A 79 -6.14 -4.81 -10.19
C ILE A 79 -4.97 -3.88 -9.89
N ILE A 80 -5.12 -2.58 -10.14
CA ILE A 80 -4.05 -1.60 -9.87
C ILE A 80 -3.80 -1.47 -8.36
N PHE A 81 -4.84 -1.54 -7.54
CA PHE A 81 -4.69 -1.53 -6.10
C PHE A 81 -3.99 -2.79 -5.58
N CYS A 82 -4.20 -3.95 -6.19
CA CYS A 82 -3.46 -5.17 -5.88
C CYS A 82 -1.96 -5.02 -6.19
N LEU A 83 -1.63 -4.39 -7.33
CA LEU A 83 -0.25 -4.03 -7.65
C LEU A 83 0.31 -3.07 -6.59
N PHE A 84 -0.45 -2.06 -6.19
CA PHE A 84 -0.09 -1.12 -5.14
C PHE A 84 0.19 -1.80 -3.80
N CYS A 85 -0.72 -2.64 -3.31
CA CYS A 85 -0.53 -3.42 -2.09
C CYS A 85 0.69 -4.34 -2.20
N THR A 86 1.00 -4.87 -3.39
CA THR A 86 2.19 -5.68 -3.62
C THR A 86 3.48 -4.87 -3.46
N VAL A 87 3.54 -3.73 -4.15
CA VAL A 87 4.70 -2.83 -4.14
C VAL A 87 4.95 -2.26 -2.74
N ILE A 88 3.92 -1.68 -2.11
CA ILE A 88 4.01 -1.14 -0.76
C ILE A 88 4.21 -2.26 0.26
N GLY A 89 3.59 -3.42 0.02
CA GLY A 89 3.74 -4.64 0.80
C GLY A 89 5.20 -5.02 1.01
N ILE A 90 5.96 -5.06 -0.09
CA ILE A 90 7.41 -5.33 -0.09
C ILE A 90 8.18 -4.30 0.74
N ILE A 91 7.87 -3.02 0.59
CA ILE A 91 8.58 -1.93 1.28
C ILE A 91 8.32 -1.98 2.79
N LEU A 92 7.06 -2.14 3.20
CA LEU A 92 6.68 -2.24 4.60
C LEU A 92 7.25 -3.49 5.27
N ASP A 93 7.24 -4.64 4.58
CA ASP A 93 7.88 -5.86 5.09
C ASP A 93 9.40 -5.69 5.22
N TYR A 94 10.06 -5.01 4.27
CA TYR A 94 11.48 -4.69 4.40
C TYR A 94 11.77 -3.80 5.62
N ILE A 95 10.94 -2.78 5.87
CA ILE A 95 11.07 -1.92 7.06
C ILE A 95 10.87 -2.72 8.33
N TYR A 96 9.87 -3.59 8.38
CA TYR A 96 9.64 -4.49 9.49
C TYR A 96 10.84 -5.42 9.71
N ASP A 97 11.38 -6.02 8.65
CA ASP A 97 12.53 -6.93 8.72
C ASP A 97 13.79 -6.24 9.28
N LYS A 98 14.00 -4.96 8.95
CA LYS A 98 15.16 -4.18 9.41
C LYS A 98 14.99 -3.61 10.80
N SER A 99 13.78 -3.19 11.16
CA SER A 99 13.51 -2.53 12.42
C SER A 99 13.09 -3.46 13.55
N LYS A 100 12.51 -4.62 13.20
CA LYS A 100 11.84 -5.55 14.13
C LYS A 100 10.77 -4.86 14.99
N SER A 101 10.23 -3.74 14.51
CA SER A 101 9.21 -2.95 15.20
C SER A 101 7.97 -2.86 14.33
N ILE A 102 6.82 -3.24 14.88
CA ILE A 102 5.54 -3.19 14.17
C ILE A 102 5.02 -1.75 13.99
N TRP A 103 5.49 -0.82 14.84
CA TRP A 103 5.06 0.57 14.81
C TRP A 103 5.56 1.33 13.58
N LEU A 104 6.72 0.97 13.04
CA LEU A 104 7.29 1.64 11.87
C LEU A 104 6.52 1.35 10.57
N PRO A 105 6.22 0.09 10.19
CA PRO A 105 5.35 -0.16 9.04
C PRO A 105 3.95 0.40 9.28
N ALA A 106 3.42 0.38 10.51
CA ALA A 106 2.12 0.97 10.82
C ALA A 106 2.10 2.49 10.63
N LEU A 107 3.15 3.20 11.04
CA LEU A 107 3.28 4.63 10.83
C LEU A 107 3.38 4.97 9.35
N MET A 108 4.16 4.20 8.58
CA MET A 108 4.30 4.41 7.15
C MET A 108 3.00 4.10 6.39
N HIS A 109 2.30 3.02 6.74
CA HIS A 109 0.97 2.73 6.20
C HIS A 109 -0.02 3.85 6.57
N GLY A 110 -0.03 4.31 7.83
CA GLY A 110 -0.84 5.44 8.26
C GLY A 110 -0.55 6.72 7.48
N ALA A 111 0.73 7.01 7.19
CA ALA A 111 1.12 8.13 6.34
C ALA A 111 0.55 7.98 4.91
N ILE A 112 0.68 6.80 4.31
CA ILE A 112 0.15 6.51 2.97
C ILE A 112 -1.36 6.76 2.90
N ASN A 113 -2.11 6.32 3.91
CA ASN A 113 -3.56 6.54 3.97
C ASN A 113 -3.89 8.04 4.07
N ALA A 114 -3.18 8.76 4.95
CA ALA A 114 -3.35 10.20 5.11
C ALA A 114 -3.06 10.98 3.82
N PHE A 115 -1.95 10.67 3.12
CA PHE A 115 -1.57 11.33 1.88
C PHE A 115 -2.51 11.00 0.72
N THR A 116 -3.03 9.78 0.66
CA THR A 116 -3.98 9.37 -0.38
C THR A 116 -5.27 10.17 -0.28
N ILE A 117 -5.84 10.28 0.93
CA ILE A 117 -7.04 11.10 1.18
C ILE A 117 -6.75 12.57 0.86
N PHE A 118 -5.63 13.09 1.36
CA PHE A 118 -5.22 14.48 1.17
C PHE A 118 -5.11 14.87 -0.32
N ALA A 119 -4.53 14.02 -1.17
CA ALA A 119 -4.35 14.30 -2.59
C ALA A 119 -5.70 14.59 -3.29
N TYR A 120 -6.74 13.82 -2.98
CA TYR A 120 -8.07 14.00 -3.59
C TYR A 120 -8.87 15.15 -3.00
N LEU A 121 -8.59 15.53 -1.75
CA LEU A 121 -9.22 16.71 -1.14
C LEU A 121 -8.72 18.02 -1.77
N ILE A 122 -7.43 18.08 -2.13
CA ILE A 122 -6.84 19.29 -2.74
C ILE A 122 -7.02 19.32 -4.25
N LYS A 123 -6.97 18.16 -4.90
CA LYS A 123 -7.11 18.03 -6.34
C LYS A 123 -8.20 17.01 -6.68
N PRO A 124 -9.49 17.39 -6.58
CA PRO A 124 -10.61 16.50 -6.89
C PRO A 124 -10.56 15.92 -8.31
N GLU A 125 -10.00 16.69 -9.26
CA GLU A 125 -9.73 16.28 -10.65
C GLU A 125 -8.89 15.00 -10.75
N TYR A 126 -8.06 14.68 -9.73
CA TYR A 126 -7.28 13.43 -9.71
C TYR A 126 -8.15 12.19 -9.55
N LYS A 127 -9.41 12.30 -9.10
CA LYS A 127 -10.33 11.16 -9.02
C LYS A 127 -10.62 10.55 -10.39
N GLN A 128 -10.77 11.37 -11.42
CA GLN A 128 -10.97 10.87 -12.79
C GLN A 128 -9.70 10.22 -13.37
N LEU A 129 -8.54 10.59 -12.83
CA LEU A 129 -7.25 10.05 -13.19
C LEU A 129 -6.78 8.96 -12.23
N ILE A 130 -7.61 8.44 -11.33
CA ILE A 130 -7.17 7.61 -10.19
C ILE A 130 -6.36 6.36 -10.56
N VAL A 131 -6.58 5.82 -11.77
CA VAL A 131 -5.86 4.66 -12.30
C VAL A 131 -4.43 5.03 -12.76
N LEU A 132 -4.30 6.05 -13.59
CA LEU A 132 -3.01 6.41 -14.23
C LEU A 132 -2.33 7.62 -13.59
N GLY A 133 -3.05 8.37 -12.76
CA GLY A 133 -2.74 9.73 -12.36
C GLY A 133 -1.56 9.83 -11.41
N PRO A 134 -1.21 11.08 -11.07
CA PRO A 134 -0.03 11.38 -10.24
C PRO A 134 -0.25 11.07 -8.75
N ALA A 135 -1.48 10.74 -8.34
CA ALA A 135 -1.76 10.33 -6.98
C ALA A 135 -1.04 9.01 -6.65
N PHE A 136 -0.72 8.80 -5.37
CA PHE A 136 0.17 7.72 -4.95
C PHE A 136 -0.33 6.30 -5.26
N ILE A 137 -1.66 6.11 -5.34
CA ILE A 137 -2.28 4.84 -5.74
C ILE A 137 -2.40 4.68 -7.27
N GLY A 138 -2.20 5.75 -8.04
CA GLY A 138 -2.16 5.71 -9.49
C GLY A 138 -0.82 5.20 -10.01
N ILE A 139 -0.80 4.60 -11.20
CA ILE A 139 0.41 3.98 -11.77
C ILE A 139 1.58 4.98 -11.86
N ILE A 140 1.34 6.21 -12.33
CA ILE A 140 2.40 7.23 -12.47
C ILE A 140 2.95 7.62 -11.09
N GLY A 141 2.08 7.92 -10.13
CA GLY A 141 2.49 8.27 -8.77
C GLY A 141 3.23 7.14 -8.04
N MET A 142 2.96 5.90 -8.41
CA MET A 142 3.56 4.71 -7.80
C MET A 142 4.94 4.34 -8.36
N ILE A 143 5.39 4.91 -9.49
CA ILE A 143 6.68 4.57 -10.14
C ILE A 143 7.87 4.55 -9.15
N PRO A 144 8.07 5.55 -8.27
CA PRO A 144 9.19 5.52 -7.33
C PRO A 144 9.14 4.31 -6.38
N SER A 145 7.96 3.95 -5.90
CA SER A 145 7.73 2.79 -5.03
C SER A 145 7.98 1.48 -5.77
N ILE A 146 7.57 1.38 -7.05
CA ILE A 146 7.88 0.22 -7.90
C ILE A 146 9.38 0.03 -7.99
N ILE A 147 10.13 1.08 -8.33
CA ILE A 147 11.60 1.03 -8.43
C ILE A 147 12.21 0.57 -7.10
N LEU A 148 11.78 1.16 -5.99
CA LEU A 148 12.28 0.79 -4.66
C LEU A 148 11.98 -0.67 -4.32
N SER A 149 10.77 -1.16 -4.60
CA SER A 149 10.40 -2.56 -4.36
C SER A 149 11.25 -3.54 -5.19
N ILE A 150 11.58 -3.18 -6.42
CA ILE A 150 12.47 -3.97 -7.29
C ILE A 150 13.90 -3.96 -6.73
N MET A 151 14.39 -2.82 -6.25
CA MET A 151 15.71 -2.72 -5.62
C MET A 151 15.80 -3.58 -4.35
N ILE A 152 14.75 -3.56 -3.52
CA ILE A 152 14.66 -4.37 -2.30
C ILE A 152 14.69 -5.86 -2.63
N THR A 153 13.90 -6.31 -3.60
CA THR A 153 13.84 -7.74 -3.98
C THR A 153 15.13 -8.25 -4.63
N LYS A 154 15.88 -7.39 -5.35
CA LYS A 154 17.19 -7.74 -5.91
C LYS A 154 18.32 -7.82 -4.88
N LYS A 155 18.24 -7.07 -3.78
CA LYS A 155 19.28 -7.04 -2.73
C LYS A 155 19.27 -8.25 -1.81
N ILE A 156 18.20 -9.04 -1.79
CA ILE A 156 18.10 -10.19 -0.90
C ILE A 156 18.80 -11.38 -1.56
N PRO A 157 19.77 -12.02 -0.88
CA PRO A 157 20.39 -13.23 -1.39
C PRO A 157 19.29 -14.23 -1.73
N LYS A 158 19.32 -14.77 -2.95
CA LYS A 158 18.50 -15.94 -3.25
C LYS A 158 19.03 -17.04 -2.33
N GLU A 159 18.26 -17.40 -1.31
CA GLU A 159 18.56 -18.60 -0.53
C GLU A 159 18.63 -19.78 -1.51
N VAL A 160 19.72 -20.54 -1.39
CA VAL A 160 20.06 -21.72 -2.20
C VAL A 160 19.20 -22.89 -1.76
#